data_AF-A0A7R9DY63-F1
#
_entry.id   AF-A0A7R9DY63-F1
#
_cell.length_a   1.000
_cell.length_b   1.000
_cell.length_c   1.000
_cell.angle_alpha   90.00
_cell.angle_beta   90.00
_cell.angle_gamma   90.00
#
_symmetry.space_group_name_H-M   'P 1'
#
loop_
_entity.id
_entity.type
_entity.pdbx_description
1 polymer ?
#
loop_
_entity_poly.entity_id
_entity_poly.type
_entity_poly.pdbx_seq_one_letter_code
_entity_poly.pdbx_strand_id
1 'polypeptide(L)'
;MPLVFWALSGDWSLFIIVTTIPSALFLFTCKWFPESPRWLAATGRVAKCEKALGKIAQMNETTLPPDTAEILLTLSKKKEKSYGFASLFSSWRLAKNTFLIAAVG
;
A
#
# COMPACT_ATOMS: atom_id res chain seq x y z
N MET A 1 13.21 7.40 19.58
CA MET A 1 12.42 8.57 20.01
C MET A 1 12.97 9.13 21.32
N PRO A 2 14.08 9.89 21.29
CA PRO A 2 14.70 10.43 22.51
C PRO A 2 13.77 11.37 23.30
N LEU A 3 12.96 12.16 22.57
CA LEU A 3 11.99 13.10 23.15
C LEU A 3 10.88 12.43 23.96
N VAL A 4 10.41 11.26 23.49
CA VAL A 4 9.37 10.49 24.19
C VAL A 4 9.95 9.88 25.47
N PHE A 5 11.16 9.32 25.41
CA PHE A 5 11.83 8.77 26.59
C PHE A 5 12.10 9.85 27.67
N TRP A 6 12.51 11.05 27.26
CA TRP A 6 12.73 12.18 28.17
C TRP A 6 11.42 12.71 28.78
N ALA A 7 10.34 12.82 28.01
CA ALA A 7 9.03 13.24 28.48
C ALA A 7 8.37 12.26 29.47
N LEU A 8 8.78 10.98 29.44
CA LEU A 8 8.30 9.91 30.32
C LEU A 8 9.23 9.67 31.53
N SER A 9 10.09 10.63 31.87
CA SER A 9 10.94 10.64 33.07
C SER A 9 11.90 9.45 33.21
N GLY A 10 12.21 8.74 32.13
CA GLY A 10 13.08 7.56 32.16
C GLY A 10 12.39 6.24 32.52
N ASP A 11 11.05 6.23 32.64
CA ASP A 11 10.30 4.99 32.87
C ASP A 11 10.21 4.15 31.59
N TRP A 12 11.09 3.15 31.49
CA TRP A 12 11.19 2.24 30.35
C TRP A 12 9.88 1.48 30.06
N SER A 13 9.11 1.14 31.10
CA SER A 13 7.81 0.46 30.97
C SER A 13 6.77 1.34 30.25
N LEU A 14 6.68 2.62 30.63
CA LEU A 14 5.73 3.54 30.00
C LEU A 14 6.15 3.88 28.56
N PHE A 15 7.46 3.95 28.28
CA PHE A 15 7.97 4.11 26.92
C PHE A 15 7.54 2.97 25.99
N ILE A 16 7.65 1.71 26.45
CA ILE A 16 7.20 0.55 25.68
C ILE A 16 5.69 0.62 25.44
N ILE A 17 4.89 0.97 26.45
CA ILE A 17 3.43 1.07 26.31
C ILE A 17 3.05 2.17 25.31
N VAL A 18 3.57 3.38 25.44
CA VAL A 18 3.24 4.52 24.58
C VAL A 18 3.64 4.27 23.13
N THR A 19 4.76 3.59 22.89
CA THR A 19 5.20 3.26 21.52
C THR A 19 4.43 2.07 20.93
N THR A 20 4.06 1.10 21.75
CA THR A 20 3.34 -0.10 21.30
C THR A 20 1.86 0.17 21.05
N ILE A 21 1.23 1.09 21.79
CA ILE A 21 -0.20 1.38 21.64
C ILE A 21 -0.58 1.78 20.20
N PRO A 22 0.06 2.78 19.56
CA PRO A 22 -0.25 3.15 18.18
C PRO A 22 0.05 2.04 17.18
N SER A 23 1.16 1.31 17.37
CA SER A 23 1.53 0.18 16.51
C SER A 23 0.54 -0.97 16.62
N ALA A 24 0.12 -1.32 17.83
CA ALA A 24 -0.88 -2.35 18.08
C ALA A 24 -2.24 -1.93 17.51
N LEU A 25 -2.67 -0.68 17.74
CA LEU A 25 -3.88 -0.12 17.16
C LEU A 25 -3.86 -0.19 15.62
N PHE A 26 -2.72 0.12 15.01
CA PHE A 26 -2.52 -0.03 13.57
C PHE A 26 -2.65 -1.49 13.10
N LEU A 27 -2.03 -2.44 13.83
CA LEU A 27 -2.16 -3.87 13.51
C LEU A 27 -3.61 -4.37 13.59
N PHE A 28 -4.37 -3.93 14.59
CA PHE A 28 -5.78 -4.31 14.73
C PHE A 28 -6.66 -3.68 13.65
N THR A 29 -6.42 -2.42 13.29
CA THR A 29 -7.19 -1.71 12.26
C THR A 29 -6.80 -2.11 10.83
N CYS A 30 -5.59 -2.63 10.61
CA CYS A 30 -5.14 -3.11 9.29
C CYS A 30 -6.06 -4.20 8.70
N LYS A 31 -6.68 -5.03 9.55
CA LYS A 31 -7.64 -6.05 9.10
C LYS A 31 -8.92 -5.48 8.47
N TRP A 32 -9.25 -4.22 8.78
CA TRP A 32 -10.41 -3.52 8.20
C TRP A 32 -10.11 -2.83 6.89
N PHE A 33 -8.84 -2.56 6.60
CA PHE A 33 -8.48 -1.95 5.32
C PHE A 33 -8.69 -2.97 4.19
N PRO A 34 -9.53 -2.66 3.19
CA PRO A 34 -9.63 -3.52 2.02
C PRO A 34 -8.25 -3.60 1.37
N GLU A 35 -7.84 -4.82 0.98
CA GLU A 35 -6.63 -5.00 0.18
C GLU A 35 -6.70 -4.08 -1.05
N SER A 36 -5.57 -3.47 -1.42
CA SER A 36 -5.58 -2.47 -2.49
C SER A 36 -6.16 -3.08 -3.79
N PRO A 37 -7.15 -2.44 -4.43
CA PRO A 37 -7.76 -2.96 -5.66
C PRO A 37 -6.74 -3.22 -6.77
N ARG A 38 -5.68 -2.41 -6.81
CA ARG A 38 -4.56 -2.55 -7.74
C ARG A 38 -3.78 -3.85 -7.55
N TRP A 39 -3.44 -4.19 -6.31
CA TRP A 39 -2.77 -5.46 -6.00
C TRP A 39 -3.67 -6.66 -6.29
N LEU A 40 -4.97 -6.56 -5.99
CA LEU A 40 -5.95 -7.60 -6.32
C LEU A 40 -6.08 -7.81 -7.84
N ALA A 41 -6.02 -6.74 -8.64
CA ALA A 41 -6.01 -6.82 -10.10
C ALA A 41 -4.71 -7.48 -10.62
N ALA A 42 -3.55 -7.07 -10.09
CA ALA A 42 -2.24 -7.60 -10.49
C ALA A 42 -2.02 -9.08 -10.10
N THR A 43 -2.59 -9.50 -8.96
CA THR A 43 -2.53 -10.89 -8.49
C THR A 43 -3.58 -11.81 -9.15
N GLY A 44 -4.44 -11.26 -10.01
CA GLY A 44 -5.47 -12.01 -10.74
C GLY A 44 -6.68 -12.44 -9.90
N ARG A 45 -6.87 -11.84 -8.71
CA ARG A 45 -8.03 -12.09 -7.85
C ARG A 45 -9.21 -11.19 -8.25
N VAL A 46 -9.68 -11.34 -9.48
CA VAL A 46 -10.70 -10.46 -10.12
C VAL A 46 -11.97 -10.34 -9.28
N ALA A 47 -12.52 -11.45 -8.77
CA ALA A 47 -13.73 -11.45 -7.96
C ALA A 47 -13.60 -10.66 -6.63
N LYS A 48 -12.41 -10.64 -6.02
CA LYS A 48 -12.15 -9.82 -4.81
C LYS A 48 -11.92 -8.37 -5.18
N CYS A 49 -11.26 -8.11 -6.32
CA CYS A 49 -11.04 -6.77 -6.85
C CYS A 49 -12.38 -6.07 -7.14
N GLU A 50 -13.30 -6.75 -7.82
CA GLU A 50 -14.63 -6.22 -8.13
C GLU A 50 -15.43 -5.88 -6.87
N LYS A 51 -15.40 -6.74 -5.83
CA LYS A 51 -16.03 -6.44 -4.53
C LYS A 51 -15.41 -5.22 -3.84
N ALA A 52 -14.08 -5.09 -3.88
CA ALA A 52 -13.38 -3.95 -3.29
C ALA A 52 -13.69 -2.65 -4.04
N LEU A 53 -13.67 -2.70 -5.38
CA LEU A 53 -14.10 -1.60 -6.25
C LEU A 53 -15.56 -1.23 -6.02
N GLY A 54 -16.45 -2.22 -5.81
CA GLY A 54 -17.85 -2.03 -5.47
C GLY A 54 -18.05 -1.19 -4.22
N LYS A 55 -17.32 -1.53 -3.15
CA LYS A 55 -17.35 -0.76 -1.90
C LYS A 55 -16.82 0.67 -2.08
N ILE A 56 -15.74 0.82 -2.85
CA ILE A 56 -15.15 2.13 -3.15
C ILE A 56 -16.12 2.96 -3.99
N ALA A 57 -16.77 2.37 -4.98
CA ALA A 57 -17.73 3.04 -5.86
C ALA A 57 -18.96 3.51 -5.09
N GLN A 58 -19.49 2.67 -4.19
CA GLN A 58 -20.57 3.06 -3.26
C GLN A 58 -20.16 4.22 -2.35
N MET A 59 -18.94 4.19 -1.81
CA MET A 59 -18.43 5.28 -0.96
C MET A 59 -18.17 6.58 -1.72
N ASN A 60 -17.87 6.49 -3.02
CA ASN A 60 -17.63 7.64 -3.90
C ASN A 60 -18.86 8.05 -4.73
N GLU A 61 -20.05 7.53 -4.40
CA GLU A 61 -21.30 7.80 -5.13
C GLU A 61 -21.20 7.61 -6.65
N THR A 62 -20.30 6.73 -7.10
CA THR A 62 -20.03 6.48 -8.50
C THR A 62 -20.52 5.08 -8.88
N THR A 63 -20.98 4.91 -10.12
CA THR A 63 -21.36 3.60 -10.64
C THR A 63 -20.18 2.94 -11.33
N LEU A 64 -19.91 1.69 -10.99
CA LEU A 64 -18.93 0.89 -11.72
C LEU A 64 -19.41 0.65 -13.16
N PRO A 65 -18.54 0.90 -14.16
CA PRO A 65 -18.86 0.54 -15.53
C PRO A 65 -19.15 -0.97 -15.63
N PRO A 66 -20.13 -1.40 -16.44
CA PRO A 66 -20.42 -2.83 -16.65
C PRO A 66 -19.21 -3.57 -17.26
N ASP A 67 -18.30 -2.84 -17.91
CA ASP A 67 -17.09 -3.36 -18.54
C ASP A 67 -15.92 -3.60 -17.55
N THR A 68 -16.12 -3.33 -16.26
CA THR A 68 -15.04 -3.43 -15.25
C THR A 68 -14.49 -4.86 -15.14
N ALA A 69 -15.34 -5.88 -15.30
CA ALA A 69 -14.90 -7.27 -15.26
C ALA A 69 -13.93 -7.62 -16.41
N GLU A 70 -14.22 -7.15 -17.63
CA GLU A 70 -13.37 -7.40 -18.80
C GLU A 70 -12.04 -6.64 -18.70
N ILE A 71 -12.09 -5.39 -18.22
CA ILE A 71 -10.90 -4.59 -17.94
C ILE A 71 -10.01 -5.25 -16.89
N LEU A 72 -10.59 -5.78 -15.80
CA LEU A 72 -9.81 -6.48 -14.77
C LEU A 72 -9.20 -7.79 -15.29
N LEU A 73 -9.91 -8.51 -16.16
CA LEU A 73 -9.40 -9.74 -16.78
C LEU A 73 -8.24 -9.46 -17.74
N THR A 74 -8.33 -8.39 -18.53
CA THR A 74 -7.25 -7.97 -19.44
C THR A 74 -6.02 -7.47 -18.66
N LEU A 75 -6.22 -6.73 -17.56
CA LEU A 75 -5.15 -6.30 -16.66
C LEU A 75 -4.50 -7.48 -15.94
N SER A 76 -5.29 -8.47 -15.49
CA SER A 76 -4.75 -9.68 -14.88
C SER A 76 -3.91 -10.51 -15.85
N LYS A 77 -4.32 -10.60 -17.13
CA LYS A 77 -3.53 -11.26 -18.18
C LYS A 77 -2.24 -10.50 -18.48
N LYS A 78 -2.26 -9.17 -18.38
CA LYS A 78 -1.08 -8.31 -18.48
C LYS A 78 -0.29 -8.35 -17.16
N LYS A 79 0.29 -9.51 -16.83
CA LYS A 79 1.23 -9.64 -15.70
C LYS A 79 2.27 -8.53 -15.81
N GLU A 80 2.35 -7.67 -14.80
CA GLU A 80 3.48 -6.75 -14.65
C GLU A 80 4.75 -7.60 -14.63
N LYS A 81 5.64 -7.36 -15.59
CA LYS A 81 6.97 -7.98 -15.57
C LYS A 81 7.63 -7.53 -14.27
N SER A 82 7.93 -8.47 -13.38
CA SER A 82 8.65 -8.20 -12.14
C SER A 82 10.08 -7.77 -12.51
N TYR A 83 10.25 -6.47 -12.70
CA TYR A 83 11.53 -5.83 -12.91
C TYR A 83 12.37 -6.00 -11.63
N GLY A 84 13.50 -6.71 -11.73
CA GLY A 84 14.40 -6.90 -10.59
C GLY A 84 15.13 -5.59 -10.23
N PHE A 85 15.68 -5.48 -9.02
CA PHE A 85 16.41 -4.28 -8.56
C PHE A 85 17.47 -3.79 -9.56
N ALA A 86 18.13 -4.71 -10.28
CA ALA A 86 19.11 -4.38 -11.32
C ALA A 86 18.52 -3.52 -12.46
N SER A 87 17.24 -3.66 -12.78
CA SER A 87 16.59 -2.87 -13.84
C SER A 87 16.30 -1.42 -13.47
N LEU A 88 16.31 -1.07 -12.17
CA LEU A 88 16.26 0.32 -11.70
C LEU A 88 17.47 1.12 -12.22
N PHE A 89 18.63 0.45 -12.33
CA PHE A 89 19.87 1.03 -12.86
C PHE A 89 20.07 0.76 -14.35
N SER A 90 19.27 -0.12 -14.95
CA SER A 90 19.42 -0.51 -16.36
C SER A 90 19.01 0.58 -17.36
N SER A 91 18.22 1.57 -16.95
CA SER A 91 17.86 2.69 -17.82
C SER A 91 18.28 4.03 -17.18
N TRP A 92 19.06 4.81 -17.93
CA TRP A 92 19.64 6.08 -17.46
C TRP A 92 18.60 7.08 -16.94
N ARG A 93 17.41 7.08 -17.55
CA ARG A 93 16.27 7.90 -17.13
C ARG A 93 15.70 7.45 -15.78
N LEU A 94 15.60 6.15 -15.54
CA LEU A 94 15.08 5.60 -14.28
C LEU A 94 16.09 5.75 -13.15
N ALA A 95 17.38 5.57 -13.44
CA ALA A 95 18.47 5.79 -12.49
C ALA A 95 18.50 7.25 -12.00
N LYS A 96 18.36 8.23 -12.92
CA LYS A 96 18.26 9.65 -12.56
C LYS A 96 17.06 9.97 -11.67
N ASN A 97 15.87 9.48 -12.03
CA ASN A 97 14.68 9.70 -11.21
C ASN A 97 14.79 9.02 -9.83
N THR A 98 15.36 7.83 -9.76
CA THR A 98 15.61 7.12 -8.50
C THR A 98 16.59 7.90 -7.64
N PHE A 99 17.67 8.43 -8.23
CA PHE A 99 18.64 9.28 -7.52
C PHE A 99 18.01 10.58 -7.02
N LEU A 100 17.16 11.23 -7.82
CA LEU A 100 16.46 12.45 -7.39
C LEU A 100 15.52 12.18 -6.22
N ILE A 101 14.79 11.07 -6.21
CA ILE A 101 13.91 10.70 -5.09
C ILE A 101 14.74 10.36 -3.84
N ALA A 102 15.85 9.62 -4.01
CA ALA A 102 16.71 9.21 -2.91
C ALA A 102 17.54 10.36 -2.30
N ALA A 103 17.88 11.38 -3.09
CA ALA A 103 18.66 12.54 -2.65
C ALA A 103 17.81 13.62 -1.96
N VAL A 104 16.47 13.52 -2.06
CA VAL A 104 15.52 14.52 -1.52
C VAL A 104 14.80 14.02 -0.25
N GLY A 105 14.84 12.72 0.06
CA GLY A 105 14.27 12.14 1.28
C GLY A 105 15.24 12.14 2.46
#